data_AF-A0A5E4HGG9-F1
#
_entry.id   AF-A0A5E4HGG9-F1
#
_cell.length_a   1.000
_cell.length_b   1.000
_cell.length_c   1.000
_cell.angle_alpha   90.00
_cell.angle_beta   90.00
_cell.angle_gamma   90.00
#
_symmetry.space_group_name_H-M   'P 1'
#
loop_
_entity.id
_entity.type
_entity.pdbx_description
1 polymer ?
#
loop_
_entity_poly.entity_id
_entity_poly.type
_entity_poly.pdbx_seq_one_letter_code
_entity_poly.pdbx_strand_id
1 'polypeptide(L)'
;MRVQVVLLFLALVVYSSGCTEQEGAPNTVVNAMESGNPNACSDLKEDSIRDACYSAAAIGNLSVDYCMRVKSDQSRNICIMGVAIGTLDEGACGRISDANQQKSCRESVQAAHG
;
A
#
# COMPACT_ATOMS: atom_id res chain seq x y z
N MET A 1 35.69 -2.18 41.57
CA MET A 1 35.84 -1.16 40.51
C MET A 1 35.76 -1.70 39.08
N ARG A 2 36.33 -2.87 38.73
CA ARG A 2 36.30 -3.38 37.34
C ARG A 2 34.91 -3.84 36.84
N VAL A 3 34.06 -4.37 37.71
CA VAL A 3 32.72 -4.88 37.35
C VAL A 3 31.71 -3.75 37.10
N GLN A 4 31.77 -2.66 37.89
CA GLN A 4 30.88 -1.50 37.71
C GLN A 4 31.13 -0.75 36.39
N VAL A 5 32.39 -0.68 35.93
CA VAL A 5 32.74 -0.04 34.65
C VAL A 5 32.21 -0.86 33.47
N VAL A 6 32.33 -2.20 33.52
CA VAL A 6 31.81 -3.09 32.47
C VAL A 6 30.29 -2.99 32.35
N LEU A 7 29.56 -2.88 33.47
CA LEU A 7 28.10 -2.73 33.47
C LEU A 7 27.64 -1.38 32.87
N LEU A 8 28.38 -0.29 33.10
CA LEU A 8 28.08 1.02 32.53
C LEU A 8 28.34 1.07 31.01
N PHE A 9 29.40 0.43 30.53
CA PHE A 9 29.67 0.33 29.10
C PHE A 9 28.64 -0.52 28.37
N LEU A 10 28.19 -1.63 28.95
CA LEU A 10 27.13 -2.47 28.36
C LEU A 10 25.79 -1.71 28.28
N ALA A 11 25.45 -0.91 29.29
CA ALA A 11 24.24 -0.09 29.27
C ALA A 11 24.26 0.98 28.16
N LEU A 12 25.43 1.58 27.89
CA LEU A 12 25.60 2.55 26.79
C LEU A 12 25.50 1.91 25.40
N VAL A 13 25.98 0.68 25.23
CA VAL A 13 25.86 -0.08 23.98
C VAL A 13 24.41 -0.47 23.71
N VAL A 14 23.64 -0.83 24.76
CA VAL A 14 22.19 -1.07 24.68
C VAL A 14 21.44 0.23 24.33
N TYR A 15 21.90 1.38 24.83
CA TYR A 15 21.32 2.69 24.50
C TYR A 15 21.59 3.11 23.04
N SER A 16 22.76 2.78 22.48
CA SER A 16 23.07 3.07 21.07
C SER A 16 22.51 2.06 20.06
N SER A 17 21.97 0.93 20.54
CA SER A 17 21.28 -0.05 19.71
C SER A 17 19.75 0.08 19.79
N GLY A 18 19.26 1.20 20.34
CA GLY A 18 17.87 1.60 20.20
C GLY A 18 17.51 1.72 18.72
N CYS A 19 16.81 0.70 18.20
CA CYS A 19 16.12 0.80 16.92
C CYS A 19 15.21 2.02 16.98
N THR A 20 15.26 2.79 15.90
CA THR A 20 14.61 4.07 15.68
C THR A 20 13.20 4.09 16.26
N GLU A 21 12.90 5.12 17.04
CA GLU A 21 11.52 5.56 17.26
C GLU A 21 10.93 5.78 15.88
N GLN A 22 10.17 4.79 15.44
CA GLN A 22 9.50 4.81 14.17
C GLN A 22 8.43 5.89 14.32
N GLU A 23 8.68 7.05 13.71
CA GLU A 23 7.64 7.95 13.21
C GLU A 23 6.86 7.16 12.13
N GLY A 24 6.24 6.07 12.56
CA GLY A 24 5.52 5.12 11.75
C GLY A 24 4.09 5.57 11.63
N ALA A 25 3.50 5.32 10.46
CA ALA A 25 2.08 5.46 10.28
C ALA A 25 1.32 4.86 11.48
N PRO A 26 0.29 5.55 12.00
CA PRO A 26 -0.43 5.08 13.18
C PRO A 26 -0.94 3.65 12.96
N ASN A 27 -0.92 2.82 14.00
CA ASN A 27 -1.31 1.40 13.94
C ASN A 27 -2.67 1.15 13.25
N THR A 28 -3.57 2.14 13.30
CA THR A 28 -4.86 2.12 12.60
C THR A 28 -4.71 2.01 11.07
N VAL A 29 -3.68 2.63 10.49
CA VAL A 29 -3.37 2.57 9.05
C VAL A 29 -2.89 1.17 8.67
N VAL A 30 -1.96 0.62 9.44
CA VAL A 30 -1.43 -0.73 9.23
C VAL A 30 -2.56 -1.76 9.31
N ASN A 31 -3.37 -1.69 10.37
CA ASN A 31 -4.51 -2.58 10.54
C ASN A 31 -5.52 -2.45 9.39
N ALA A 32 -5.79 -1.24 8.91
CA ALA A 32 -6.72 -1.03 7.81
C ALA A 32 -6.21 -1.68 6.50
N MET A 33 -4.91 -1.52 6.20
CA MET A 33 -4.27 -2.13 5.02
C MET A 33 -4.20 -3.67 5.12
N GLU A 34 -3.83 -4.20 6.29
CA GLU A 34 -3.70 -5.64 6.52
C GLU A 34 -5.05 -6.36 6.56
N SER A 35 -6.11 -5.66 6.97
CA SER A 35 -7.45 -6.26 7.05
C SER A 35 -8.01 -6.70 5.70
N GLY A 36 -7.50 -6.14 4.59
CA GLY A 36 -8.09 -6.29 3.26
C GLY A 36 -9.55 -5.78 3.16
N ASN A 37 -10.09 -5.17 4.23
CA ASN A 37 -11.45 -4.70 4.29
C ASN A 37 -11.50 -3.23 3.84
N PRO A 38 -12.09 -2.92 2.67
CA PRO A 38 -12.13 -1.55 2.17
C PRO A 38 -12.90 -0.61 3.11
N ASN A 39 -13.81 -1.11 3.94
CA ASN A 39 -14.55 -0.26 4.87
C ASN A 39 -13.66 0.25 6.02
N ALA A 40 -12.56 -0.43 6.35
CA ALA A 40 -11.61 0.08 7.34
C ALA A 40 -10.87 1.34 6.84
N CYS A 41 -10.81 1.54 5.52
CA CYS A 41 -10.13 2.70 4.92
C CYS A 41 -10.96 3.99 5.03
N SER A 42 -12.30 3.93 5.17
CA SER A 42 -13.15 5.13 5.13
C SER A 42 -12.83 6.15 6.23
N ASP A 43 -12.33 5.67 7.37
CA ASP A 43 -12.12 6.48 8.56
C ASP A 43 -10.75 7.19 8.55
N LEU A 44 -9.93 6.92 7.53
CA LEU A 44 -8.62 7.53 7.35
C LEU A 44 -8.77 8.97 6.83
N LYS A 45 -8.27 9.92 7.63
CA LYS A 45 -8.39 11.36 7.36
C LYS A 45 -7.50 11.83 6.21
N GLU A 46 -6.29 11.28 6.11
CA GLU A 46 -5.35 11.69 5.08
C GLU A 46 -5.68 11.01 3.76
N ASP A 47 -5.94 11.81 2.73
CA ASP A 47 -6.41 11.32 1.42
C ASP A 47 -5.40 10.38 0.76
N SER A 48 -4.11 10.67 0.83
CA SER A 48 -3.01 9.82 0.33
C SER A 48 -3.01 8.44 0.99
N ILE A 49 -3.10 8.39 2.32
CA ILE A 49 -3.10 7.16 3.11
C ILE A 49 -4.37 6.36 2.84
N ARG A 50 -5.52 7.05 2.79
CA ARG A 50 -6.80 6.42 2.48
C ARG A 50 -6.81 5.79 1.09
N ASP A 51 -6.31 6.51 0.10
CA ASP A 51 -6.20 6.05 -1.28
C ASP A 51 -5.26 4.84 -1.39
N ALA A 52 -4.13 4.86 -0.67
CA ALA A 52 -3.24 3.70 -0.57
C ALA A 52 -3.92 2.49 0.09
N CYS A 53 -4.71 2.71 1.14
CA CYS A 53 -5.48 1.66 1.81
C CYS A 53 -6.50 1.00 0.87
N TYR A 54 -7.31 1.80 0.16
CA TYR A 54 -8.24 1.28 -0.83
C TYR A 54 -7.52 0.52 -1.96
N SER A 55 -6.36 1.01 -2.39
CA SER A 55 -5.56 0.35 -3.43
C SER A 55 -5.03 -1.00 -2.97
N ALA A 56 -4.51 -1.07 -1.74
CA ALA A 56 -4.05 -2.33 -1.13
C ALA A 56 -5.21 -3.34 -1.00
N ALA A 57 -6.38 -2.89 -0.51
CA ALA A 57 -7.57 -3.72 -0.41
C ALA A 57 -8.03 -4.20 -1.80
N ALA A 58 -8.01 -3.34 -2.82
CA ALA A 58 -8.37 -3.69 -4.19
C ALA A 58 -7.46 -4.78 -4.76
N ILE A 59 -6.14 -4.63 -4.62
CA ILE A 59 -5.16 -5.60 -5.13
C ILE A 59 -5.27 -6.92 -4.35
N GLY A 60 -5.34 -6.86 -3.02
CA GLY A 60 -5.44 -8.06 -2.18
C GLY A 60 -6.72 -8.88 -2.41
N ASN A 61 -7.82 -8.22 -2.79
CA ASN A 61 -9.09 -8.88 -3.12
C ASN A 61 -9.32 -9.03 -4.62
N LEU A 62 -8.38 -8.59 -5.47
CA LEU A 62 -8.53 -8.54 -6.92
C LEU A 62 -9.85 -7.86 -7.38
N SER A 63 -10.25 -6.78 -6.71
CA SER A 63 -11.53 -6.09 -6.95
C SER A 63 -11.31 -4.66 -7.42
N VAL A 64 -11.65 -4.41 -8.68
CA VAL A 64 -11.55 -3.07 -9.29
C VAL A 64 -12.53 -2.07 -8.65
N ASP A 65 -13.62 -2.54 -8.06
CA ASP A 65 -14.60 -1.66 -7.42
C ASP A 65 -14.04 -0.93 -6.21
N TYR A 66 -13.04 -1.50 -5.53
CA TYR A 66 -12.36 -0.82 -4.44
C TYR A 66 -11.44 0.28 -4.95
N CYS A 67 -10.84 0.13 -6.14
CA CYS A 67 -10.10 1.21 -6.79
C CYS A 67 -10.98 2.43 -7.06
N MET A 68 -12.29 2.26 -7.29
CA MET A 68 -13.19 3.40 -7.52
C MET A 68 -13.37 4.30 -6.30
N ARG A 69 -12.98 3.85 -5.10
CA ARG A 69 -13.00 4.66 -3.88
C ARG A 69 -11.74 5.52 -3.71
N VAL A 70 -10.74 5.32 -4.56
CA VAL A 70 -9.51 6.13 -4.61
C VAL A 70 -9.83 7.47 -5.25
N LYS A 71 -9.56 8.56 -4.52
CA LYS A 71 -9.86 9.93 -4.96
C LYS A 71 -8.92 10.41 -6.05
N SER A 72 -7.61 10.19 -5.88
CA SER A 72 -6.61 10.58 -6.86
C SER A 72 -6.80 9.77 -8.15
N ASP A 73 -7.04 10.45 -9.27
CA ASP A 73 -7.20 9.80 -10.58
C ASP A 73 -5.97 9.00 -10.97
N GLN A 74 -4.77 9.54 -10.73
CA GLN A 74 -3.51 8.85 -10.98
C GLN A 74 -3.40 7.58 -10.13
N SER A 75 -3.68 7.68 -8.84
CA SER A 75 -3.61 6.53 -7.92
C SER A 75 -4.69 5.49 -8.26
N ARG A 76 -5.88 5.94 -8.65
CA ARG A 76 -6.99 5.08 -9.07
C ARG A 76 -6.61 4.29 -10.33
N ASN A 77 -6.05 4.95 -11.34
CA ASN A 77 -5.64 4.28 -12.57
C ASN A 77 -4.54 3.25 -12.31
N ILE A 78 -3.57 3.57 -11.46
CA ILE A 78 -2.52 2.63 -11.03
C ILE A 78 -3.14 1.42 -10.31
N CYS A 79 -4.09 1.66 -9.40
CA CYS A 79 -4.83 0.60 -8.71
C CYS A 79 -5.56 -0.32 -9.71
N ILE A 80 -6.32 0.25 -10.65
CA ILE A 80 -7.07 -0.51 -11.67
C ILE A 80 -6.10 -1.36 -12.50
N MET A 81 -4.98 -0.78 -12.94
CA MET A 81 -3.96 -1.50 -13.70
C MET A 81 -3.36 -2.66 -12.89
N GLY A 82 -3.07 -2.45 -11.61
CA GLY A 82 -2.58 -3.52 -10.72
C GLY A 82 -3.56 -4.68 -10.59
N VAL A 83 -4.86 -4.39 -10.41
CA VAL A 83 -5.90 -5.43 -10.38
C VAL A 83 -6.01 -6.13 -11.74
N ALA A 84 -6.07 -5.37 -12.84
CA ALA A 84 -6.20 -5.91 -14.18
C ALA A 84 -5.05 -6.89 -14.54
N ILE A 85 -3.81 -6.54 -14.19
CA ILE A 85 -2.65 -7.43 -14.37
C ILE A 85 -2.75 -8.65 -13.46
N GLY A 86 -3.12 -8.46 -12.19
CA GLY A 86 -3.26 -9.56 -11.23
C GLY A 86 -4.37 -10.56 -11.59
N THR A 87 -5.43 -10.12 -12.27
CA THR A 87 -6.53 -10.98 -12.75
C THR A 87 -6.39 -11.39 -14.21
N LEU A 88 -5.40 -10.84 -14.92
CA LEU A 88 -5.27 -10.92 -16.36
C LEU A 88 -6.57 -10.51 -17.12
N ASP A 89 -7.29 -9.52 -16.59
CA ASP A 89 -8.55 -9.02 -17.14
C ASP A 89 -8.32 -7.72 -17.92
N GLU A 90 -8.25 -7.82 -19.25
CA GLU A 90 -8.14 -6.64 -20.12
C GLU A 90 -9.37 -5.73 -20.03
N GLY A 91 -10.54 -6.27 -19.69
CA GLY A 91 -11.79 -5.53 -19.52
C GLY A 91 -11.70 -4.52 -18.37
N ALA A 92 -10.98 -4.87 -17.30
CA ALA A 92 -10.71 -3.98 -16.17
C ALA A 92 -9.97 -2.70 -16.60
N CYS A 93 -9.04 -2.80 -17.57
CA CYS A 93 -8.34 -1.63 -18.10
C CYS A 93 -9.31 -0.60 -18.68
N GLY A 94 -10.48 -1.00 -19.18
CA GLY A 94 -11.52 -0.11 -19.69
C GLY A 94 -11.99 0.96 -18.70
N ARG A 95 -11.78 0.75 -17.39
CA ARG A 95 -12.17 1.66 -16.31
C ARG A 95 -11.15 2.78 -16.05
N ILE A 96 -9.97 2.73 -16.67
CA ILE A 96 -8.96 3.78 -16.61
C ILE A 96 -9.40 4.97 -17.46
N SER A 97 -9.43 6.17 -16.87
CA SER A 97 -9.91 7.39 -17.53
C SER A 97 -8.89 7.99 -18.50
N ASP A 98 -7.59 7.82 -18.23
CA ASP A 98 -6.52 8.30 -19.10
C ASP A 98 -6.26 7.32 -20.25
N ALA A 99 -6.39 7.79 -21.49
CA ALA A 99 -6.29 6.93 -22.67
C ALA A 99 -4.91 6.27 -22.86
N ASN A 100 -3.83 6.97 -22.46
CA ASN A 100 -2.47 6.44 -22.58
C ASN A 100 -2.23 5.33 -21.53
N GLN A 101 -2.65 5.57 -20.29
CA GLN A 101 -2.58 4.57 -19.22
C GLN A 101 -3.51 3.39 -19.52
N GLN A 102 -4.67 3.63 -20.12
CA GLN A 102 -5.59 2.58 -20.55
C GLN A 102 -4.95 1.65 -21.58
N LYS A 103 -4.27 2.23 -22.57
CA LYS A 103 -3.51 1.48 -23.58
C LYS A 103 -2.37 0.69 -22.92
N SER A 104 -1.57 1.34 -22.07
CA SER A 104 -0.46 0.72 -21.34
C SER A 104 -0.93 -0.45 -20.47
N CYS A 105 -2.10 -0.33 -19.84
CA CYS A 105 -2.70 -1.40 -19.05
C CYS A 105 -2.98 -2.63 -19.92
N ARG A 106 -3.65 -2.46 -21.08
CA ARG A 106 -3.94 -3.58 -21.99
C ARG A 106 -2.68 -4.28 -22.48
N GLU A 107 -1.67 -3.50 -22.88
CA GLU A 107 -0.37 -4.05 -23.29
C GLU A 107 0.30 -4.84 -22.17
N SER A 108 0.20 -4.35 -20.93
CA SER A 108 0.79 -5.01 -19.74
C SER A 108 0.05 -6.30 -19.38
N VAL A 109 -1.30 -6.31 -19.46
CA VAL A 109 -2.11 -7.52 -19.24
C VAL A 109 -1.81 -8.56 -20.32
N GLN A 110 -1.74 -8.16 -21.58
CA GLN A 110 -1.41 -9.05 -22.68
C GLN A 110 0.00 -9.65 -22.53
N ALA A 111 0.98 -8.84 -22.11
CA ALA A 111 2.34 -9.30 -21.84
C ALA A 111 2.43 -10.24 -20.62
N ALA A 112 1.52 -10.13 -19.64
CA ALA A 112 1.46 -11.02 -18.49
C ALA A 112 0.76 -12.36 -18.79
N HIS A 113 0.02 -12.46 -19.89
CA HIS A 113 -0.66 -13.68 -20.36
C HIS A 113 0.27 -14.66 -21.10
N GLY A 114 1.46 -14.23 -21.53
CA GLY A 114 2.39 -15.01 -22.36
C GLY A 114 3.81 -15.03 -21.84
#